data_AF-A0A6G0VYW5-F1
#
_entry.id   AF-A0A6G0VYW5-F1
#
_cell.length_a   1.000
_cell.length_b   1.000
_cell.length_c   1.000
_cell.angle_alpha   90.00
_cell.angle_beta   90.00
_cell.angle_gamma   90.00
#
_symmetry.space_group_name_H-M   'P 1'
#
loop_
_entity.id
_entity.type
_entity.pdbx_description
1 polymer ?
#
loop_
_entity_poly.entity_id
_entity_poly.type
_entity_poly.pdbx_seq_one_letter_code
_entity_poly.pdbx_strand_id
1 'polypeptide(L)'
;MEFNKPENLKLIGNLNENFRLFKQEVEVYFMATETYKKTKEVQVARLLNLLGPDGLKLFNTFKIEEITVEAIFKSLEEYCVPKKNE
;
A
#
# COMPACT_ATOMS: atom_id res chain seq x y z
N MET A 1 -8.96 -0.83 22.20
CA MET A 1 -7.65 -0.22 21.89
C MET A 1 -7.81 0.59 20.63
N GLU A 2 -7.35 1.84 20.65
CA GLU A 2 -7.27 2.67 19.46
C GLU A 2 -5.86 2.49 18.87
N PHE A 3 -5.78 2.11 17.59
CA PHE A 3 -4.51 1.93 16.89
C PHE A 3 -4.29 3.13 15.99
N ASN A 4 -3.06 3.65 15.97
CA ASN A 4 -2.71 4.74 15.06
C ASN A 4 -2.85 4.23 13.62
N LYS A 5 -3.65 4.95 12.82
CA LYS A 5 -3.80 4.68 11.40
C LYS A 5 -2.58 5.24 10.65
N PRO A 6 -1.99 4.49 9.69
CA PRO A 6 -0.97 4.99 8.78
C PRO A 6 -1.39 6.28 8.07
N GLU A 7 -0.44 7.13 7.74
CA GLU A 7 -0.70 8.21 6.79
C GLU A 7 -0.99 7.64 5.39
N ASN A 8 -1.68 8.40 4.54
CA ASN A 8 -1.89 7.98 3.16
C ASN A 8 -0.59 8.04 2.35
N LEU A 9 -0.51 7.25 1.28
CA LEU A 9 0.65 7.24 0.38
C LEU A 9 0.86 8.63 -0.26
N LYS A 10 2.02 9.22 0.00
CA LYS A 10 2.41 10.52 -0.58
C LYS A 10 3.11 10.33 -1.92
N LEU A 11 2.44 10.73 -3.00
CA LEU A 11 2.94 10.66 -4.38
C LEU A 11 3.68 11.94 -4.84
N ILE A 12 4.34 12.63 -3.92
CA ILE A 12 5.11 13.86 -4.17
C ILE A 12 6.47 13.81 -3.48
N GLY A 13 7.49 14.46 -4.05
CA GLY A 13 8.84 14.47 -3.47
C GLY A 13 9.55 13.13 -3.66
N ASN A 14 10.14 12.59 -2.58
CA ASN A 14 10.86 11.32 -2.63
C ASN A 14 9.88 10.12 -2.56
N LEU A 15 9.43 9.68 -3.74
CA LEU A 15 8.45 8.59 -3.86
C LEU A 15 8.91 7.28 -3.22
N ASN A 16 10.19 6.92 -3.38
CA ASN A 16 10.76 5.69 -2.82
C ASN A 16 10.66 5.69 -1.30
N GLU A 17 11.14 6.76 -0.65
CA GLU A 17 11.11 6.84 0.82
C GLU A 17 9.67 6.93 1.36
N ASN A 18 8.80 7.69 0.69
CA ASN A 18 7.39 7.77 1.05
C ASN A 18 6.69 6.41 0.97
N PHE A 19 6.96 5.62 -0.08
CA PHE A 19 6.41 4.29 -0.23
C PHE A 19 6.97 3.32 0.83
N ARG A 20 8.28 3.37 1.08
CA ARG A 20 8.95 2.54 2.09
C ARG A 20 8.33 2.75 3.48
N LEU A 21 8.14 4.02 3.87
CA LEU A 21 7.52 4.38 5.14
C LEU A 21 6.06 3.94 5.19
N PHE A 22 5.28 4.25 4.15
CA PHE A 22 3.87 3.86 4.04
C PHE A 22 3.68 2.35 4.18
N LYS A 23 4.47 1.54 3.44
CA LYS A 23 4.40 0.08 3.50
C LYS A 23 4.67 -0.43 4.92
N GLN A 24 5.72 0.09 5.56
CA GLN A 24 6.08 -0.27 6.94
C GLN A 24 4.94 0.05 7.92
N GLU A 25 4.35 1.24 7.84
CA GLU A 25 3.23 1.63 8.71
C GLU A 25 1.99 0.76 8.49
N VAL A 26 1.66 0.43 7.23
CA VAL A 26 0.52 -0.44 6.89
C VAL A 26 0.74 -1.86 7.41
N GLU A 27 1.93 -2.43 7.28
CA GLU A 27 2.25 -3.78 7.80
C GLU A 27 2.10 -3.84 9.34
N VAL A 28 2.60 -2.81 10.04
CA VAL A 28 2.40 -2.66 11.50
C VAL A 28 0.93 -2.56 11.84
N TYR A 29 0.17 -1.71 11.13
CA TYR A 29 -1.26 -1.56 11.33
C TYR A 29 -2.03 -2.86 11.04
N PHE A 30 -1.63 -3.60 10.01
CA PHE A 30 -2.23 -4.89 9.65
C PHE A 30 -2.01 -5.93 10.75
N MET A 31 -0.81 -5.99 11.32
CA MET A 31 -0.51 -6.85 12.46
C MET A 31 -1.33 -6.45 13.68
N ALA A 32 -1.30 -5.17 14.06
CA ALA A 32 -1.95 -4.65 15.27
C ALA A 32 -3.48 -4.81 15.24
N THR A 33 -4.08 -4.69 14.06
CA THR A 33 -5.54 -4.83 13.85
C THR A 33 -5.99 -6.22 13.41
N GLU A 34 -5.08 -7.20 13.51
CA GLU A 34 -5.29 -8.59 13.10
C GLU A 34 -5.82 -8.72 11.67
N THR A 35 -5.46 -7.79 10.78
CA THR A 35 -5.85 -7.79 9.36
C THR A 35 -5.43 -9.09 8.70
N TYR A 36 -4.25 -9.61 9.02
CA TYR A 36 -3.75 -10.88 8.47
C TYR A 36 -4.60 -12.12 8.82
N LYS A 37 -5.48 -12.03 9.83
CA LYS A 37 -6.44 -13.10 10.16
C LYS A 37 -7.76 -13.00 9.38
N LYS A 38 -7.93 -11.97 8.53
CA LYS A 38 -9.14 -11.72 7.75
C LYS A 38 -9.01 -12.30 6.34
N THR A 39 -10.12 -12.39 5.62
CA THR A 39 -10.13 -12.85 4.22
C THR A 39 -9.31 -11.91 3.33
N LYS A 40 -8.78 -12.43 2.22
CA LYS A 40 -7.96 -11.65 1.27
C LYS A 40 -8.67 -10.36 0.84
N GLU A 41 -9.98 -10.43 0.60
CA GLU A 41 -10.81 -9.31 0.17
C GLU A 41 -10.85 -8.19 1.22
N VAL A 42 -10.94 -8.55 2.50
CA VAL A 42 -10.94 -7.58 3.60
C VAL A 42 -9.56 -6.93 3.75
N GLN A 43 -8.48 -7.70 3.58
CA GLN A 43 -7.12 -7.16 3.64
C GLN A 43 -6.88 -6.17 2.50
N VAL A 44 -7.28 -6.53 1.27
CA VAL A 44 -7.24 -5.66 0.10
C VAL A 44 -8.07 -4.40 0.33
N ALA A 45 -9.32 -4.52 0.77
CA ALA A 45 -10.19 -3.37 1.03
C ALA A 45 -9.58 -2.42 2.09
N ARG A 46 -8.94 -2.96 3.13
CA ARG A 46 -8.22 -2.16 4.13
C ARG A 46 -7.04 -1.42 3.51
N LEU A 47 -6.22 -2.09 2.70
CA LEU A 47 -5.10 -1.44 2.01
C LEU A 47 -5.59 -0.31 1.09
N LEU A 48 -6.61 -0.58 0.27
CA LEU A 48 -7.19 0.41 -0.64
C LEU A 48 -7.74 1.64 0.11
N ASN A 49 -8.34 1.44 1.29
CA ASN A 49 -8.76 2.53 2.17
C ASN A 49 -7.57 3.31 2.76
N LEU A 50 -6.44 2.67 3.00
CA LEU A 50 -5.22 3.29 3.52
C LEU A 50 -4.43 4.06 2.45
N LEU A 51 -4.58 3.73 1.16
CA LEU A 51 -3.93 4.47 0.06
C LEU A 51 -4.36 5.94 -0.02
N GLY A 52 -5.59 6.24 0.39
CA GLY A 52 -6.18 7.57 0.21
C GLY A 52 -6.51 7.87 -1.26
N PRO A 53 -7.06 9.07 -1.56
CA PRO A 53 -7.63 9.38 -2.88
C PRO A 53 -6.63 9.28 -4.03
N ASP A 54 -5.42 9.80 -3.87
CA ASP A 54 -4.42 9.81 -4.95
C ASP A 54 -3.77 8.43 -5.14
N GLY A 55 -3.51 7.70 -4.04
CA GLY A 55 -3.06 6.31 -4.12
C GLY A 55 -4.10 5.40 -4.78
N LEU A 56 -5.41 5.61 -4.53
CA LEU A 56 -6.49 4.91 -5.22
C LEU A 56 -6.54 5.21 -6.72
N LYS A 57 -6.37 6.48 -7.12
CA LYS A 57 -6.28 6.84 -8.55
C LYS A 57 -5.12 6.12 -9.22
N LEU A 58 -3.96 6.06 -8.57
CA LEU A 58 -2.79 5.34 -9.07
C LEU A 58 -3.07 3.83 -9.17
N PHE A 59 -3.63 3.21 -8.14
CA PHE A 59 -4.02 1.80 -8.16
C PHE A 59 -4.92 1.46 -9.35
N ASN A 60 -5.89 2.32 -9.67
CA ASN A 60 -6.80 2.12 -10.81
C ASN A 60 -6.10 2.14 -12.18
N THR A 61 -4.84 2.57 -12.25
CA THR A 61 -4.03 2.49 -13.48
C THR A 61 -3.30 1.16 -13.65
N PHE A 62 -3.19 0.36 -12.58
CA PHE A 62 -2.49 -0.90 -12.60
C PHE A 62 -3.33 -2.00 -13.24
N LYS A 63 -2.66 -2.89 -13.97
CA LYS A 63 -3.26 -4.12 -14.50
C LYS A 63 -2.71 -5.28 -13.66
N ILE A 64 -3.48 -5.68 -12.65
CA ILE A 64 -3.13 -6.75 -11.72
C ILE A 64 -4.07 -7.93 -11.99
N GLU A 65 -3.52 -9.11 -12.29
CA GLU A 65 -4.31 -10.31 -12.61
C GLU A 65 -4.99 -10.89 -11.36
N GLU A 66 -4.23 -11.07 -10.27
CA GLU A 66 -4.76 -11.46 -8.95
C GLU A 66 -4.56 -10.32 -7.95
N ILE A 67 -5.66 -9.70 -7.53
CA ILE A 67 -5.62 -8.58 -6.57
C ILE A 67 -5.35 -9.13 -5.17
N THR A 68 -4.10 -9.03 -4.73
CA THR A 68 -3.69 -9.29 -3.35
C THR A 68 -2.95 -8.07 -2.77
N VAL A 69 -2.78 -8.06 -1.44
CA VAL A 69 -1.98 -7.02 -0.75
C VAL A 69 -0.56 -6.97 -1.31
N GLU A 70 0.05 -8.13 -1.53
CA GLU A 70 1.41 -8.27 -2.04
C GLU A 70 1.51 -7.76 -3.48
N ALA A 71 0.55 -8.11 -4.34
CA ALA A 71 0.52 -7.65 -5.72
C ALA A 71 0.37 -6.12 -5.81
N ILE A 72 -0.50 -5.53 -4.98
CA ILE A 72 -0.67 -4.08 -4.91
C ILE A 72 0.62 -3.41 -4.43
N PHE A 73 1.24 -3.91 -3.35
CA PHE A 73 2.49 -3.34 -2.87
C PHE A 73 3.60 -3.44 -3.93
N LYS A 74 3.70 -4.56 -4.65
CA LYS A 74 4.67 -4.72 -5.73
C LYS A 74 4.47 -3.69 -6.83
N SER A 75 3.24 -3.49 -7.32
CA SER A 75 2.97 -2.49 -8.36
C SER A 75 3.24 -1.05 -7.88
N LEU A 76 2.94 -0.74 -6.61
CA LEU A 76 3.29 0.55 -6.02
C LEU A 76 4.81 0.74 -5.89
N GLU A 77 5.54 -0.30 -5.51
CA GLU A 77 6.99 -0.30 -5.40
C GLU A 77 7.64 -0.07 -6.77
N GLU A 78 7.20 -0.78 -7.80
CA GLU A 78 7.66 -0.61 -9.18
C GLU A 78 7.40 0.80 -9.74
N TYR A 79 6.32 1.44 -9.30
CA TYR A 79 6.04 2.84 -9.65
C TYR A 79 6.92 3.83 -8.87
N CYS A 80 7.08 3.63 -7.56
CA CYS A 80 7.77 4.58 -6.68
C CYS A 80 9.29 4.46 -6.72
N VAL A 81 9.81 3.28 -7.08
CA VAL A 81 11.24 2.99 -7.18
C VAL A 81 11.61 2.96 -8.66
N PRO A 82 12.23 4.03 -9.21
CA PRO A 82 12.69 3.99 -10.59
C PRO A 82 13.68 2.84 -10.75
N LYS A 83 13.49 2.02 -11.80
CA LYS A 83 14.45 0.98 -12.16
C LYS A 83 15.81 1.66 -12.31
N LYS A 84 16.77 1.36 -11.44
CA LYS A 84 18.16 1.68 -11.71
C LYS A 84 18.49 0.94 -13.01
N ASN A 85 18.77 1.69 -14.07
CA ASN A 85 19.33 1.10 -15.28
C ASN A 85 20.63 0.39 -14.87
N GLU A 86 20.74 -0.89 -15.23
CA GLU A 86 22.04 -1.59 -15.31
C GLU A 86 22.94 -0.92 -16.36
#